data_AF-A0A3M0YM73-F1
#
_entry.id   AF-A0A3M0YM73-F1
#
_cell.length_a   1.000
_cell.length_b   1.000
_cell.length_c   1.000
_cell.angle_alpha   90.00
_cell.angle_beta   90.00
_cell.angle_gamma   90.00
#
_symmetry.space_group_name_H-M   'P 1'
#
loop_
_entity.id
_entity.type
_entity.pdbx_description
1 polymer ?
#
loop_
_entity_poly.entity_id
_entity_poly.type
_entity_poly.pdbx_seq_one_letter_code
_entity_poly.pdbx_strand_id
1 'polypeptide(L)'
;MAIATLAVEDLEAALAEQGGEDRLILRLKPGQGLASALESQLAQAASKRWPLWCGKRFPQGATLDERLKALSLAEALAPSCGIPRRWLKAALQRQLKGALPLPPGFPTPVQVKGLARLLDLQAIVLVQETPLDGESTRLLQESGVPAVRLVPKQAAFSPGLPHPQSPAEQRLARAMAKDPQLAGLFLCNQPVETTLGHRYVVDFLWPSGRLAVEVDGYRYHSSRVQFALDRQRDYELQLSGYRVLRLTHDEVMGDVEAALAKVRRMVECLRGSPP
;
A
#
# COMPACT_ATOMS: atom_id res chain seq x y z
N MET A 1 5.29 -5.46 -9.70
CA MET A 1 4.29 -5.01 -8.69
C MET A 1 4.92 -5.21 -7.31
N ALA A 2 4.90 -4.20 -6.46
CA ALA A 2 5.40 -4.31 -5.09
C ALA A 2 4.36 -5.01 -4.21
N ILE A 3 4.78 -5.90 -3.32
CA ILE A 3 3.91 -6.56 -2.33
C ILE A 3 4.33 -6.06 -0.94
N ALA A 4 3.38 -5.56 -0.14
CA ALA A 4 3.60 -5.20 1.26
C ALA A 4 2.54 -5.81 2.18
N THR A 5 2.83 -5.86 3.48
CA THR A 5 1.99 -6.56 4.46
C THR A 5 1.63 -5.62 5.62
N LEU A 6 0.35 -5.21 5.75
CA LEU A 6 -0.12 -4.24 6.75
C LEU A 6 -1.54 -4.56 7.22
N ALA A 7 -1.97 -4.04 8.37
CA ALA A 7 -3.40 -4.03 8.72
C ALA A 7 -4.13 -2.97 7.87
N VAL A 8 -5.36 -3.26 7.45
CA VAL A 8 -6.09 -2.41 6.49
C VAL A 8 -6.55 -1.10 7.14
N GLU A 9 -6.91 -1.13 8.42
CA GLU A 9 -7.35 0.06 9.16
C GLU A 9 -6.20 1.07 9.37
N ASP A 10 -5.02 0.58 9.77
CA ASP A 10 -3.83 1.41 10.03
C ASP A 10 -3.29 2.08 8.74
N LEU A 11 -3.62 1.52 7.58
CA LEU A 11 -3.24 2.02 6.27
C LEU A 11 -3.95 3.33 5.92
N GLU A 12 -5.26 3.41 6.21
CA GLU A 12 -6.08 4.57 5.89
C GLU A 12 -5.69 5.77 6.76
N ALA A 13 -5.39 5.54 8.04
CA ALA A 13 -4.88 6.56 8.95
C ALA A 13 -3.46 7.01 8.58
N ALA A 14 -2.54 6.08 8.33
CA ALA A 14 -1.16 6.40 7.92
C ALA A 14 -1.08 7.15 6.57
N LEU A 15 -1.96 6.81 5.62
CA LEU A 15 -2.04 7.51 4.34
C LEU A 15 -2.77 8.85 4.45
N ALA A 16 -3.76 8.98 5.33
CA ALA A 16 -4.46 10.24 5.59
C ALA A 16 -3.56 11.27 6.31
N GLU A 17 -2.77 10.86 7.31
CA GLU A 17 -1.91 11.76 8.09
C GLU A 17 -0.74 12.36 7.29
N GLN A 18 -0.24 11.67 6.26
CA GLN A 18 0.89 12.16 5.45
C GLN A 18 0.49 12.98 4.21
N GLY A 19 -0.75 13.49 4.14
CA GLY A 19 -1.23 14.29 3.01
C GLY A 19 -1.69 13.44 1.82
N GLY A 20 -2.48 12.39 2.08
CA GLY A 20 -2.93 11.34 1.16
C GLY A 20 -3.82 11.74 -0.03
N GLU A 21 -3.63 12.90 -0.64
CA GLU A 21 -4.38 13.27 -1.85
C GLU A 21 -3.84 12.64 -3.14
N ASP A 22 -2.56 12.25 -3.17
CA ASP A 22 -1.86 11.72 -4.36
C ASP A 22 -1.92 10.18 -4.48
N ARG A 23 -2.73 9.51 -3.65
CA ARG A 23 -2.80 8.04 -3.58
C ARG A 23 -4.25 7.60 -3.43
N LEU A 24 -4.64 6.55 -4.14
CA LEU A 24 -5.96 5.93 -3.99
C LEU A 24 -5.83 4.51 -3.45
N ILE A 25 -6.49 4.26 -2.32
CA ILE A 25 -6.65 2.92 -1.74
C ILE A 25 -7.88 2.28 -2.36
N LEU A 26 -7.68 1.13 -2.99
CA LEU A 26 -8.75 0.34 -3.58
C LEU A 26 -8.94 -0.94 -2.78
N ARG A 27 -10.16 -1.09 -2.26
CA ARG A 27 -10.66 -2.33 -1.69
C ARG A 27 -11.57 -3.01 -2.72
N LEU A 28 -11.28 -4.28 -3.04
CA LEU A 28 -12.17 -5.08 -3.88
C LEU A 28 -13.26 -5.71 -3.02
N LYS A 29 -14.51 -5.65 -3.49
CA LYS A 29 -15.60 -6.43 -2.90
C LYS A 29 -15.46 -7.91 -3.30
N PRO A 30 -15.94 -8.87 -2.48
CA PRO A 30 -15.99 -10.27 -2.88
C PRO A 30 -16.66 -10.45 -4.25
N GLY A 31 -16.01 -11.16 -5.17
CA GLY A 31 -16.50 -11.40 -6.53
C GLY A 31 -16.40 -10.21 -7.50
N GLN A 32 -15.91 -9.05 -7.07
CA GLN A 32 -15.70 -7.90 -7.95
C GLN A 32 -14.38 -8.02 -8.72
N GLY A 33 -14.43 -8.00 -10.05
CA GLY A 33 -13.23 -7.93 -10.88
C GLY A 33 -12.47 -6.62 -10.70
N LEU A 34 -11.13 -6.68 -10.75
CA LEU A 34 -10.25 -5.52 -10.55
C LEU A 34 -10.54 -4.40 -11.56
N ALA A 35 -10.80 -4.74 -12.82
CA ALA A 35 -11.10 -3.79 -13.89
C ALA A 35 -12.28 -2.86 -13.56
N SER A 36 -13.43 -3.45 -13.22
CA SER A 36 -14.64 -2.68 -12.92
C SER A 36 -14.52 -1.91 -11.61
N ALA A 37 -13.78 -2.44 -10.63
CA ALA A 37 -13.48 -1.74 -9.39
C ALA A 37 -12.62 -0.49 -9.62
N LEU A 38 -11.55 -0.62 -10.41
CA LEU A 38 -10.66 0.48 -10.77
C LEU A 38 -11.43 1.58 -11.49
N GLU A 39 -12.13 1.25 -12.58
CA GLU A 39 -12.88 2.22 -13.38
C GLU A 39 -13.92 2.95 -12.53
N SER A 40 -14.70 2.23 -11.73
CA SER A 40 -15.76 2.81 -10.92
C SER A 40 -15.21 3.72 -9.81
N GLN A 41 -14.23 3.25 -9.02
CA GLN A 41 -13.72 4.01 -7.89
C GLN A 41 -12.90 5.23 -8.34
N LEU A 42 -12.04 5.07 -9.37
CA LEU A 42 -11.27 6.19 -9.93
C LEU A 42 -12.20 7.23 -10.59
N ALA A 43 -13.24 6.81 -11.32
CA ALA A 43 -14.18 7.75 -11.94
C ALA A 43 -14.99 8.52 -10.91
N GLN A 44 -15.43 7.86 -9.84
CA GLN A 44 -16.10 8.52 -8.72
C GLN A 44 -15.17 9.52 -8.02
N ALA A 45 -13.92 9.13 -7.73
CA ALA A 45 -12.94 10.02 -7.12
C ALA A 45 -12.64 11.23 -8.02
N ALA A 46 -12.43 11.02 -9.33
CA ALA A 46 -12.23 12.10 -10.30
C ALA A 46 -13.45 13.03 -10.36
N SER A 47 -14.67 12.48 -10.36
CA SER A 47 -15.89 13.29 -10.33
C SER A 47 -16.04 14.10 -9.05
N LYS A 48 -15.61 13.58 -7.90
CA LYS A 48 -15.61 14.32 -6.62
C LYS A 48 -14.58 15.46 -6.62
N ARG A 49 -13.43 15.28 -7.29
CA ARG A 49 -12.37 16.30 -7.37
C ARG A 49 -12.67 17.40 -8.40
N TRP A 50 -13.63 17.18 -9.32
CA TRP A 50 -14.08 18.20 -10.26
C TRP A 50 -14.53 19.48 -9.52
N PRO A 51 -14.11 20.68 -9.97
CA PRO A 51 -13.40 21.00 -11.22
C PRO A 51 -11.88 20.99 -11.15
N LEU A 52 -11.27 20.50 -10.08
CA LEU A 52 -9.82 20.47 -9.92
C LEU A 52 -9.27 19.15 -10.45
N TRP A 53 -8.67 19.17 -11.65
CA TRP A 53 -7.98 18.02 -12.23
C TRP A 53 -6.57 18.39 -12.65
N CYS A 54 -5.63 17.46 -12.50
CA CYS A 54 -4.22 17.68 -12.83
C CYS A 54 -3.64 18.94 -12.16
N GLY A 55 -4.07 19.26 -10.93
CA GLY A 55 -3.69 20.48 -10.22
C GLY A 55 -4.21 21.80 -10.83
N LYS A 56 -5.12 21.75 -11.81
CA LYS A 56 -5.70 22.91 -12.48
C LYS A 56 -7.22 22.94 -12.31
N ARG A 57 -7.75 24.14 -12.08
CA ARG A 57 -9.20 24.35 -11.96
C ARG A 57 -9.80 24.59 -13.35
N PHE A 58 -10.73 23.74 -13.76
CA PHE A 58 -11.43 23.86 -15.03
C PHE A 58 -12.59 24.86 -14.95
N PRO A 59 -12.89 25.59 -16.05
CA PRO A 59 -14.14 26.32 -16.20
C PRO A 59 -15.35 25.38 -16.11
N GLN A 60 -16.41 25.81 -15.40
CA GLN A 60 -17.59 24.98 -15.12
C GLN A 60 -18.88 25.51 -15.74
N GLY A 61 -18.89 26.75 -16.23
CA GLY A 61 -20.14 27.35 -16.64
C GLY A 61 -20.71 26.74 -17.93
N ALA A 62 -22.00 26.96 -18.11
CA ALA A 62 -22.78 26.31 -19.15
C ALA A 62 -22.64 26.97 -20.53
N THR A 63 -21.97 28.13 -20.61
CA THR A 63 -21.84 28.87 -21.87
C THR A 63 -20.92 28.16 -22.86
N LEU A 64 -21.09 28.45 -24.15
CA LEU A 64 -20.23 27.91 -25.21
C LEU A 64 -18.77 28.32 -24.99
N ASP A 65 -18.53 29.58 -24.61
CA ASP A 65 -17.19 30.14 -24.37
C ASP A 65 -16.47 29.42 -23.23
N GLU A 66 -17.13 29.18 -22.09
CA GLU A 66 -16.54 28.45 -20.96
C GLU A 66 -16.23 26.99 -21.32
N ARG A 67 -17.11 26.34 -22.09
CA ARG A 67 -16.87 24.98 -22.58
C ARG A 67 -15.66 24.92 -23.52
N LEU A 68 -15.51 25.91 -24.41
CA LEU A 68 -14.35 26.02 -25.29
C LEU A 68 -13.05 26.25 -24.49
N LYS A 69 -13.09 27.11 -23.46
CA LYS A 69 -11.95 27.32 -22.55
C LYS A 69 -11.57 26.04 -21.81
N ALA A 70 -12.54 25.28 -21.30
CA ALA A 70 -12.29 24.00 -20.64
C ALA A 70 -11.66 22.97 -21.60
N LEU A 71 -12.14 22.90 -22.85
CA LEU A 71 -11.57 22.05 -23.90
C LEU A 71 -10.14 22.46 -24.26
N SER A 72 -9.89 23.76 -24.44
CA SER A 72 -8.55 24.28 -24.71
C SER A 72 -7.57 23.96 -23.57
N LEU A 73 -8.01 24.08 -22.32
CA LEU A 73 -7.21 23.71 -21.15
C LEU A 73 -6.90 22.21 -21.14
N ALA A 74 -7.88 21.36 -21.43
CA ALA A 74 -7.66 19.91 -21.55
C ALA A 74 -6.64 19.57 -22.65
N GLU A 75 -6.74 20.20 -23.82
CA GLU A 75 -5.80 19.96 -24.92
C GLU A 75 -4.36 20.36 -24.57
N ALA A 76 -4.18 21.45 -23.81
CA ALA A 76 -2.90 21.91 -23.32
C ALA A 76 -2.31 20.99 -22.23
N LEU A 77 -3.12 20.48 -21.29
CA LEU A 77 -2.66 19.66 -20.17
C LEU A 77 -2.40 18.19 -20.52
N ALA A 78 -3.09 17.66 -21.53
CA ALA A 78 -3.01 16.25 -21.89
C ALA A 78 -1.56 15.72 -22.03
N PRO A 79 -0.64 16.39 -22.76
CA PRO A 79 0.73 15.91 -22.90
C PRO A 79 1.51 15.92 -21.58
N SER A 80 1.43 17.00 -20.80
CA SER A 80 2.18 17.13 -19.55
C SER A 80 1.72 16.13 -18.48
N CYS A 81 0.44 15.76 -18.49
CA CYS A 81 -0.11 14.78 -17.56
C CYS A 81 -0.01 13.34 -18.09
N GLY A 82 0.51 13.13 -19.30
CA GLY A 82 0.60 11.81 -19.94
C GLY A 82 -0.75 11.18 -20.27
N ILE A 83 -1.80 12.00 -20.48
CA ILE A 83 -3.17 11.56 -20.76
C ILE A 83 -3.42 11.60 -22.28
N PRO A 84 -4.03 10.57 -22.89
CA PRO A 84 -4.43 10.64 -24.30
C PRO A 84 -5.44 11.77 -24.54
N ARG A 85 -5.13 12.69 -25.46
CA ARG A 85 -5.98 13.87 -25.77
C ARG A 85 -7.44 13.52 -26.03
N ARG A 86 -7.68 12.49 -26.86
CA ARG A 86 -9.04 12.04 -27.21
C ARG A 86 -9.82 11.55 -26.00
N TRP A 87 -9.14 10.85 -25.10
CA TRP A 87 -9.73 10.35 -23.87
C TRP A 87 -10.08 11.51 -22.93
N LEU A 88 -9.14 12.43 -22.68
CA LEU A 88 -9.37 13.56 -21.78
C LEU A 88 -10.52 14.46 -22.25
N LYS A 89 -10.59 14.72 -23.56
CA LYS A 89 -11.69 15.46 -24.18
C LYS A 89 -13.04 14.79 -23.95
N ALA A 90 -13.12 13.47 -24.16
CA ALA A 90 -14.34 12.70 -23.94
C ALA A 90 -14.74 12.64 -22.46
N ALA A 91 -13.78 12.47 -21.55
CA ALA A 91 -13.99 12.49 -20.11
C ALA A 91 -14.52 13.86 -19.63
N LEU A 92 -13.90 14.95 -20.08
CA LEU A 92 -14.34 16.32 -19.79
C LEU A 92 -15.76 16.58 -20.29
N GLN A 93 -16.08 16.16 -21.52
CA GLN A 93 -17.43 16.33 -22.07
C GLN A 93 -18.50 15.60 -21.26
N ARG A 94 -18.17 14.44 -20.67
CA ARG A 94 -19.09 13.73 -19.76
C ARG A 94 -19.26 14.47 -18.44
N GLN A 95 -18.17 14.93 -17.86
CA GLN A 95 -18.20 15.67 -16.59
C GLN A 95 -19.01 16.96 -16.70
N LEU A 96 -18.84 17.72 -17.80
CA LEU A 96 -19.65 18.92 -18.10
C LEU A 96 -21.15 18.63 -18.26
N LYS A 97 -21.53 17.36 -18.52
CA LYS A 97 -22.92 16.89 -18.56
C LYS A 97 -23.38 16.27 -17.24
N GLY A 98 -22.58 16.34 -16.17
CA GLY A 98 -22.89 15.75 -14.86
C GLY A 98 -22.72 14.24 -14.80
N ALA A 99 -22.05 13.61 -15.78
CA ALA A 99 -21.78 12.19 -15.81
C ALA A 99 -20.33 11.88 -15.41
N LEU A 100 -20.09 10.68 -14.86
CA LEU A 100 -18.75 10.23 -14.49
C LEU A 100 -17.77 10.34 -15.68
N PRO A 101 -16.49 10.70 -15.44
CA PRO A 101 -15.47 10.93 -16.46
C PRO A 101 -14.89 9.60 -17.00
N LEU A 102 -15.76 8.64 -17.30
CA LEU A 102 -15.47 7.32 -17.85
C LEU A 102 -16.09 7.21 -19.25
N PRO A 103 -15.41 7.68 -20.30
CA PRO A 103 -15.96 7.68 -21.67
C PRO A 103 -15.99 6.28 -22.27
N PRO A 104 -17.10 5.83 -22.90
CA PRO A 104 -17.17 4.51 -23.52
C PRO A 104 -16.21 4.39 -24.73
N GLY A 105 -15.89 3.16 -25.13
CA GLY A 105 -15.10 2.88 -26.33
C GLY A 105 -13.57 3.00 -26.15
N PHE A 106 -13.09 3.19 -24.93
CA PHE A 106 -11.66 3.14 -24.61
C PHE A 106 -11.32 1.88 -23.81
N PRO A 107 -10.18 1.21 -24.08
CA PRO A 107 -9.73 0.05 -23.31
C PRO A 107 -9.54 0.38 -21.83
N THR A 108 -9.84 -0.56 -20.94
CA THR A 108 -9.70 -0.36 -19.48
C THR A 108 -8.32 0.15 -19.05
N PRO A 109 -7.17 -0.33 -19.56
CA PRO A 109 -5.87 0.25 -19.20
C PRO A 109 -5.77 1.76 -19.50
N VAL A 110 -6.38 2.23 -20.58
CA VAL A 110 -6.43 3.64 -20.95
C VAL A 110 -7.35 4.42 -20.01
N GLN A 111 -8.48 3.85 -19.61
CA GLN A 111 -9.40 4.43 -18.62
C GLN A 111 -8.68 4.64 -17.28
N VAL A 112 -8.06 3.57 -16.77
CA VAL A 112 -7.34 3.58 -15.49
C VAL A 112 -6.21 4.59 -15.51
N LYS A 113 -5.41 4.61 -16.58
CA LYS A 113 -4.35 5.61 -16.77
C LYS A 113 -4.90 7.03 -16.77
N GLY A 114 -5.92 7.29 -17.57
CA GLY A 114 -6.52 8.63 -17.69
C GLY A 114 -7.05 9.14 -16.36
N LEU A 115 -7.84 8.33 -15.66
CA LEU A 115 -8.42 8.69 -14.37
C LEU A 115 -7.38 8.87 -13.27
N ALA A 116 -6.37 7.98 -13.20
CA ALA A 116 -5.30 8.10 -12.22
C ALA A 116 -4.52 9.40 -12.41
N ARG A 117 -4.26 9.80 -13.67
CA ARG A 117 -3.55 11.05 -13.98
C ARG A 117 -4.40 12.30 -13.78
N LEU A 118 -5.73 12.23 -13.97
CA LEU A 118 -6.64 13.33 -13.60
C LEU A 118 -6.54 13.69 -12.12
N LEU A 119 -6.40 12.65 -11.30
CA LEU A 119 -6.26 12.73 -9.85
C LEU A 119 -4.81 12.98 -9.39
N ASP A 120 -3.87 13.09 -10.33
CA ASP A 120 -2.43 13.21 -10.05
C ASP A 120 -1.87 12.08 -9.15
N LEU A 121 -2.42 10.87 -9.30
CA LEU A 121 -2.02 9.75 -8.46
C LEU A 121 -0.60 9.29 -8.80
N GLN A 122 0.22 9.17 -7.76
CA GLN A 122 1.55 8.56 -7.86
C GLN A 122 1.48 7.04 -7.88
N ALA A 123 0.49 6.46 -7.20
CA ALA A 123 0.27 5.02 -7.17
C ALA A 123 -1.18 4.68 -6.81
N ILE A 124 -1.59 3.49 -7.27
CA ILE A 124 -2.79 2.81 -6.83
C ILE A 124 -2.38 1.76 -5.80
N VAL A 125 -3.05 1.77 -4.66
CA VAL A 125 -2.80 0.83 -3.57
C VAL A 125 -3.94 -0.19 -3.55
N LEU A 126 -3.65 -1.44 -3.91
CA LEU A 126 -4.61 -2.54 -3.95
C LEU A 126 -4.52 -3.34 -2.67
N VAL A 127 -5.60 -3.42 -1.90
CA VAL A 127 -5.65 -4.25 -0.70
C VAL A 127 -6.28 -5.60 -1.05
N GLN A 128 -5.46 -6.64 -1.22
CA GLN A 128 -5.89 -7.98 -1.60
C GLN A 128 -5.02 -9.08 -1.01
N GLU A 129 -5.67 -10.14 -0.52
CA GLU A 129 -5.02 -11.31 0.07
C GLU A 129 -4.45 -12.26 -0.99
N THR A 130 -5.25 -12.56 -2.01
CA THR A 130 -4.86 -13.48 -3.06
C THR A 130 -3.95 -12.81 -4.08
N PRO A 131 -3.03 -13.57 -4.69
CA PRO A 131 -2.32 -13.09 -5.86
C PRO A 131 -3.31 -12.60 -6.93
N LEU A 132 -2.95 -11.49 -7.58
CA LEU A 132 -3.66 -11.06 -8.77
C LEU A 132 -3.56 -12.17 -9.82
N ASP A 133 -4.67 -12.44 -10.49
CA ASP A 133 -4.64 -13.27 -11.69
C ASP A 133 -3.82 -12.59 -12.81
N GLY A 134 -3.53 -13.36 -13.86
CA GLY A 134 -2.73 -12.89 -14.98
C GLY A 134 -3.36 -11.70 -15.71
N GLU A 135 -4.70 -11.67 -15.78
CA GLU A 135 -5.45 -10.60 -16.44
C GLU A 135 -5.31 -9.27 -15.67
N SER A 136 -5.54 -9.31 -14.36
CA SER A 136 -5.39 -8.18 -13.44
C SER A 136 -3.95 -7.65 -13.43
N THR A 137 -2.97 -8.55 -13.44
CA THR A 137 -1.56 -8.17 -13.51
C THR A 137 -1.24 -7.45 -14.81
N ARG A 138 -1.71 -7.99 -15.95
CA ARG A 138 -1.53 -7.40 -17.28
C ARG A 138 -2.22 -6.04 -17.41
N LEU A 139 -3.44 -5.91 -16.90
CA LEU A 139 -4.18 -4.65 -16.89
C LEU A 139 -3.40 -3.53 -16.20
N LEU A 140 -2.85 -3.80 -15.01
CA LEU A 140 -2.07 -2.81 -14.27
C LEU A 140 -0.79 -2.43 -15.02
N GLN A 141 -0.09 -3.41 -15.60
CA GLN A 141 1.09 -3.16 -16.42
C GLN A 141 0.77 -2.27 -17.64
N GLU A 142 -0.27 -2.61 -18.40
CA GLU A 142 -0.69 -1.86 -19.59
C GLU A 142 -1.19 -0.45 -19.25
N SER A 143 -1.73 -0.24 -18.04
CA SER A 143 -2.14 1.09 -17.59
C SER A 143 -0.95 2.03 -17.37
N GLY A 144 0.24 1.49 -17.08
CA GLY A 144 1.43 2.27 -16.74
C GLY A 144 1.28 3.10 -15.47
N VAL A 145 0.28 2.82 -14.63
CA VAL A 145 0.11 3.41 -13.31
C VAL A 145 0.82 2.51 -12.29
N PRO A 146 1.73 3.03 -11.45
CA PRO A 146 2.35 2.24 -10.41
C PRO A 146 1.27 1.64 -9.49
N ALA A 147 1.31 0.32 -9.32
CA ALA A 147 0.40 -0.40 -8.45
C ALA A 147 1.18 -1.09 -7.32
N VAL A 148 0.70 -0.92 -6.09
CA VAL A 148 1.23 -1.53 -4.89
C VAL A 148 0.16 -2.48 -4.36
N ARG A 149 0.45 -3.78 -4.33
CA ARG A 149 -0.43 -4.74 -3.69
C ARG A 149 -0.07 -4.82 -2.21
N LEU A 150 -1.05 -4.59 -1.37
CA LEU A 150 -0.98 -4.81 0.05
C LEU A 150 -1.75 -6.07 0.39
N VAL A 151 -1.08 -7.00 1.02
CA VAL A 151 -1.66 -8.20 1.60
C VAL A 151 -1.98 -7.86 3.06
N PRO A 152 -3.26 -7.88 3.47
CA PRO A 152 -3.59 -7.70 4.86
C PRO A 152 -2.86 -8.74 5.73
N LYS A 153 -2.03 -8.31 6.68
CA LYS A 153 -1.34 -9.27 7.58
C LYS A 153 -2.33 -10.09 8.41
N GLN A 154 -3.53 -9.55 8.61
CA GLN A 154 -4.62 -10.16 9.37
C GLN A 154 -5.20 -11.42 8.71
N ALA A 155 -5.09 -11.61 7.39
CA ALA A 155 -5.79 -12.70 6.70
C ALA A 155 -5.09 -14.07 6.78
N ALA A 156 -3.76 -14.08 6.95
CA ALA A 156 -2.96 -15.29 7.17
C ALA A 156 -2.47 -15.40 8.63
N PHE A 157 -3.13 -14.68 9.53
CA PHE A 157 -2.84 -14.62 10.95
C PHE A 157 -3.17 -15.96 11.61
N SER A 158 -2.13 -16.69 11.97
CA SER A 158 -2.22 -17.81 12.93
C SER A 158 -1.38 -17.43 14.15
N PRO A 159 -1.97 -16.79 15.18
CA PRO A 159 -1.21 -16.37 16.35
C PRO A 159 -0.53 -17.59 16.97
N GLY A 160 0.76 -17.42 17.27
CA GLY A 160 1.60 -18.49 17.81
C GLY A 160 2.35 -19.32 16.76
N LEU A 161 2.08 -19.14 15.46
CA LEU A 161 2.82 -19.81 14.38
C LEU A 161 3.42 -18.79 13.39
N PRO A 162 4.63 -19.04 12.84
CA PRO A 162 5.19 -18.20 11.77
C PRO A 162 4.38 -18.33 10.48
N HIS A 163 4.46 -17.34 9.59
CA HIS A 163 3.66 -17.34 8.38
C HIS A 163 3.98 -18.56 7.47
N PRO A 164 2.98 -19.36 7.06
CA PRO A 164 3.21 -20.62 6.34
C PRO A 164 3.80 -20.43 4.94
N GLN A 165 3.67 -19.23 4.36
CA GLN A 165 4.24 -18.89 3.05
C GLN A 165 5.51 -18.04 3.15
N SER A 166 6.08 -17.86 4.36
CA SER A 166 7.33 -17.11 4.58
C SER A 166 8.46 -18.07 4.99
N PRO A 167 9.31 -18.51 4.05
CA PRO A 167 10.43 -19.42 4.37
C PRO A 167 11.40 -18.83 5.39
N ALA A 168 11.63 -17.51 5.33
CA ALA A 168 12.51 -16.81 6.25
C ALA A 168 11.94 -16.77 7.67
N GLU A 169 10.67 -16.42 7.87
CA GLU A 169 10.05 -16.48 9.20
C GLU A 169 10.08 -17.90 9.77
N GLN A 170 9.74 -18.92 8.97
CA GLN A 170 9.80 -20.30 9.42
C GLN A 170 11.20 -20.74 9.82
N ARG A 171 12.22 -20.35 9.05
CA ARG A 171 13.62 -20.64 9.34
C ARG A 171 14.06 -19.98 10.63
N LEU A 172 13.75 -18.69 10.80
CA LEU A 172 14.09 -17.92 12.00
C LEU A 172 13.37 -18.47 13.24
N ALA A 173 12.07 -18.77 13.14
CA ALA A 173 11.28 -19.33 14.23
C ALA A 173 11.86 -20.65 14.75
N ARG A 174 12.21 -21.57 13.83
CA ARG A 174 12.84 -22.86 14.18
C ARG A 174 14.20 -22.68 14.83
N ALA A 175 14.96 -21.67 14.41
CA ALA A 175 16.27 -21.38 14.96
C ALA A 175 16.15 -20.77 16.37
N MET A 176 15.26 -19.79 16.57
CA MET A 176 14.95 -19.20 17.88
C MET A 176 14.47 -20.24 18.89
N ALA A 177 13.64 -21.20 18.46
CA ALA A 177 13.15 -22.27 19.32
C ALA A 177 14.26 -23.22 19.82
N LYS A 178 15.39 -23.31 19.10
CA LYS A 178 16.56 -24.13 19.46
C LYS A 178 17.64 -23.34 20.21
N ASP A 179 17.61 -22.01 20.15
CA ASP A 179 18.59 -21.15 20.80
C ASP A 179 18.31 -21.07 22.32
N PRO A 180 19.24 -21.48 23.20
CA PRO A 180 19.02 -21.49 24.64
C PRO A 180 18.71 -20.12 25.26
N GLN A 181 19.11 -19.02 24.62
CA GLN A 181 18.90 -17.66 25.13
C GLN A 181 17.56 -17.08 24.69
N LEU A 182 17.00 -17.57 23.58
CA LEU A 182 15.81 -17.02 22.94
C LEU A 182 14.57 -17.93 23.04
N ALA A 183 14.77 -19.23 23.27
CA ALA A 183 13.69 -20.20 23.36
C ALA A 183 12.66 -19.77 24.41
N GLY A 184 11.38 -19.75 24.00
CA GLY A 184 10.25 -19.37 24.85
C GLY A 184 10.02 -17.87 25.04
N LEU A 185 10.87 -16.98 24.51
CA LEU A 185 10.67 -15.54 24.64
C LEU A 185 9.69 -14.96 23.61
N PHE A 186 9.74 -15.47 22.39
CA PHE A 186 9.04 -14.87 21.25
C PHE A 186 7.76 -15.61 20.91
N LEU A 187 6.68 -14.84 20.77
CA LEU A 187 5.40 -15.26 20.25
C LEU A 187 5.30 -14.87 18.77
N CYS A 188 4.95 -15.82 17.91
CA CYS A 188 4.82 -15.52 16.48
C CYS A 188 3.49 -14.83 16.18
N ASN A 189 3.48 -13.95 15.17
CA ASN A 189 2.30 -13.29 14.62
C ASN A 189 1.39 -12.74 15.72
N GLN A 190 1.89 -11.81 16.54
CA GLN A 190 1.11 -11.22 17.63
C GLN A 190 0.54 -9.85 17.26
N PRO A 191 -0.73 -9.57 17.58
CA PRO A 191 -1.28 -8.24 17.46
C PRO A 191 -0.71 -7.34 18.57
N VAL A 192 -0.35 -6.12 18.21
CA VAL A 192 0.08 -5.04 19.08
C VAL A 192 -0.81 -3.85 18.78
N GLU A 193 -1.54 -3.41 19.80
CA GLU A 193 -2.27 -2.14 19.77
C GLU A 193 -1.32 -1.02 20.16
N THR A 194 -1.28 0.03 19.34
CA THR A 194 -0.44 1.21 19.57
C THR A 194 -1.16 2.23 20.42
N THR A 195 -0.41 3.17 21.01
CA THR A 195 -0.97 4.28 21.79
C THR A 195 -1.85 5.22 20.96
N LEU A 196 -1.77 5.16 19.63
CA LEU A 196 -2.61 5.93 18.72
C LEU A 196 -3.88 5.16 18.28
N GLY A 197 -4.10 3.95 18.80
CA GLY A 197 -5.29 3.13 18.54
C GLY A 197 -5.20 2.25 17.28
N HIS A 198 -4.04 2.18 16.63
CA HIS A 198 -3.77 1.30 15.49
C HIS A 198 -3.37 -0.10 15.94
N ARG A 199 -3.65 -1.13 15.13
CA ARG A 199 -3.42 -2.53 15.49
C ARG A 199 -2.57 -3.27 14.46
N TYR A 200 -1.29 -3.39 14.77
CA TYR A 200 -0.32 -4.07 13.93
C TYR A 200 -0.08 -5.52 14.36
N VAL A 201 0.06 -6.44 13.39
CA VAL A 201 0.54 -7.81 13.66
C VAL A 201 2.05 -7.86 13.44
N VAL A 202 2.85 -8.14 14.46
CA VAL A 202 4.31 -8.29 14.33
C VAL A 202 4.70 -9.76 14.14
N ASP A 203 5.76 -10.06 13.38
CA ASP A 203 6.13 -11.46 13.06
C ASP A 203 6.58 -12.22 14.30
N PHE A 204 7.39 -11.58 15.15
CA PHE A 204 7.81 -12.12 16.43
C PHE A 204 7.73 -11.03 17.49
N LEU A 205 7.10 -11.33 18.61
CA LEU A 205 6.98 -10.44 19.76
C LEU A 205 7.59 -11.08 20.99
N TRP A 206 8.53 -10.39 21.64
CA TRP A 206 8.91 -10.68 23.01
C TRP A 206 8.21 -9.66 23.92
N PRO A 207 7.08 -10.03 24.58
CA PRO A 207 6.21 -9.06 25.23
C PRO A 207 6.87 -8.38 26.44
N SER A 208 7.55 -9.16 27.30
CA SER A 208 8.17 -8.62 28.52
C SER A 208 9.37 -7.72 28.22
N GLY A 209 10.07 -7.94 27.11
CA GLY A 209 11.15 -7.06 26.65
C GLY A 209 10.73 -5.95 25.71
N ARG A 210 9.44 -5.83 25.38
CA ARG A 210 8.89 -4.90 24.37
C ARG A 210 9.72 -4.88 23.07
N LEU A 211 10.05 -6.06 22.56
CA LEU A 211 10.80 -6.20 21.31
C LEU A 211 9.94 -6.87 20.25
N ALA A 212 9.76 -6.20 19.11
CA ALA A 212 9.22 -6.77 17.90
C ALA A 212 10.36 -7.08 16.92
N VAL A 213 10.35 -8.26 16.31
CA VAL A 213 11.22 -8.61 15.19
C VAL A 213 10.34 -8.82 13.96
N GLU A 214 10.68 -8.13 12.87
CA GLU A 214 10.00 -8.25 11.57
C GLU A 214 10.93 -8.83 10.52
N VAL A 215 10.41 -9.72 9.69
CA VAL A 215 11.12 -10.33 8.58
C VAL A 215 10.59 -9.74 7.27
N ASP A 216 11.37 -8.85 6.67
CA ASP A 216 10.99 -8.18 5.43
C ASP A 216 11.10 -9.17 4.25
N GLY A 217 9.97 -9.40 3.57
CA GLY A 217 9.90 -10.22 2.36
C GLY A 217 10.74 -9.67 1.19
N TYR A 218 10.94 -10.50 0.16
CA TYR A 218 11.79 -10.26 -1.02
C TYR A 218 11.64 -8.83 -1.61
N ARG A 219 12.58 -7.92 -1.28
CA ARG A 219 12.54 -6.48 -1.59
C ARG A 219 13.10 -6.15 -2.98
N TYR A 220 12.62 -6.77 -4.04
CA TYR A 220 13.11 -6.39 -5.38
C TYR A 220 12.48 -5.12 -5.95
N HIS A 221 11.35 -4.64 -5.41
CA HIS A 221 10.78 -3.33 -5.78
C HIS A 221 9.94 -2.74 -4.64
N SER A 222 10.53 -2.32 -3.52
CA SER A 222 9.76 -1.56 -2.52
C SER A 222 9.40 -0.19 -3.10
N SER A 223 8.09 0.10 -3.20
CA SER A 223 7.64 1.40 -3.66
C SER A 223 7.88 2.45 -2.57
N ARG A 224 8.00 3.73 -2.95
CA ARG A 224 8.07 4.84 -1.99
C ARG A 224 6.89 4.85 -0.99
N VAL A 225 5.74 4.32 -1.42
CA VAL A 225 4.54 4.16 -0.59
C VAL A 225 4.77 3.10 0.49
N GLN A 226 5.29 1.94 0.13
CA GLN A 226 5.62 0.86 1.07
C GLN A 226 6.63 1.33 2.12
N PHE A 227 7.67 2.02 1.69
CA PHE A 227 8.66 2.58 2.61
C PHE A 227 8.04 3.57 3.62
N ALA A 228 7.13 4.44 3.17
CA ALA A 228 6.47 5.41 4.05
C ALA A 228 5.57 4.71 5.09
N LEU A 229 4.87 3.66 4.69
CA LEU A 229 3.98 2.90 5.56
C LEU A 229 4.76 2.09 6.62
N ASP A 230 5.83 1.41 6.20
CA ASP A 230 6.73 0.70 7.11
C ASP A 230 7.33 1.67 8.14
N ARG A 231 7.65 2.91 7.71
CA ARG A 231 8.15 3.97 8.59
C ARG A 231 7.13 4.47 9.60
N GLN A 232 5.89 4.71 9.19
CA GLN A 232 4.82 5.12 10.11
C GLN A 232 4.58 4.03 11.16
N ARG A 233 4.51 2.78 10.73
CA ARG A 233 4.36 1.63 11.62
C ARG A 233 5.48 1.52 12.64
N ASP A 234 6.72 1.66 12.20
CA ASP A 234 7.90 1.63 13.09
C ASP A 234 7.84 2.78 14.10
N TYR A 235 7.43 3.97 13.67
CA TYR A 235 7.25 5.14 14.54
C TYR A 235 6.21 4.88 15.63
N GLU A 236 5.04 4.35 15.29
CA GLU A 236 3.98 4.11 16.26
C GLU A 236 4.31 2.99 17.26
N LEU A 237 4.95 1.92 16.79
CA LEU A 237 5.44 0.86 17.67
C LEU A 237 6.48 1.43 18.66
N GLN A 238 7.38 2.30 18.18
CA GLN A 238 8.36 2.98 19.05
C GLN A 238 7.71 3.91 20.06
N LEU A 239 6.72 4.70 19.64
CA LEU A 239 5.94 5.56 20.52
C LEU A 239 5.22 4.74 21.60
N SER A 240 4.80 3.52 21.26
CA SER A 240 4.18 2.55 22.16
C SER A 240 5.17 1.78 23.04
N GLY A 241 6.44 2.19 23.03
CA GLY A 241 7.51 1.63 23.86
C GLY A 241 8.14 0.35 23.32
N TYR A 242 7.83 -0.06 22.09
CA TYR A 242 8.46 -1.21 21.46
C TYR A 242 9.75 -0.83 20.74
N ARG A 243 10.76 -1.69 20.82
CA ARG A 243 11.88 -1.67 19.86
C ARG A 243 11.52 -2.57 18.68
N VAL A 244 11.87 -2.16 17.47
CA VAL A 244 11.63 -2.93 16.25
C VAL A 244 12.96 -3.29 15.60
N LEU A 245 13.23 -4.59 15.45
CA LEU A 245 14.36 -5.11 14.69
C LEU A 245 13.83 -5.65 13.36
N ARG A 246 14.28 -5.08 12.24
CA ARG A 246 13.98 -5.59 10.91
C ARG A 246 15.12 -6.47 10.40
N LEU A 247 14.79 -7.66 9.91
CA LEU A 247 15.69 -8.58 9.23
C LEU A 247 15.17 -8.80 7.81
N THR A 248 16.03 -8.75 6.81
CA THR A 248 15.62 -9.06 5.45
C THR A 248 15.52 -10.57 5.23
N HIS A 249 14.70 -10.98 4.27
CA HIS A 249 14.62 -12.37 3.81
C HIS A 249 16.01 -12.94 3.50
N ASP A 250 16.83 -12.20 2.74
CA ASP A 250 18.14 -12.65 2.29
C ASP A 250 19.13 -12.81 3.45
N GLU A 251 19.06 -11.94 4.47
CA GLU A 251 19.85 -12.10 5.69
C GLU A 251 19.50 -13.40 6.42
N VAL A 252 18.22 -13.69 6.62
CA VAL A 252 17.77 -14.89 7.33
C VAL A 252 18.06 -16.17 6.54
N MET A 253 17.86 -16.13 5.22
CA MET A 253 18.06 -17.29 4.36
C MET A 253 19.54 -17.56 4.08
N GLY A 254 20.34 -16.51 3.95
CA GLY A 254 21.79 -16.60 3.74
C GLY A 254 22.54 -17.07 4.98
N ASP A 255 22.26 -16.45 6.15
CA ASP A 255 22.91 -16.80 7.41
C ASP A 255 21.98 -16.57 8.62
N VAL A 256 21.26 -17.63 9.00
CA VAL A 256 20.33 -17.58 10.13
C VAL A 256 21.05 -17.38 11.47
N GLU A 257 22.29 -17.81 11.62
CA GLU A 257 23.04 -17.64 12.87
C GLU A 257 23.46 -16.19 13.06
N ALA A 258 23.88 -15.52 11.99
CA ALA A 258 24.13 -14.08 12.01
C ALA A 258 22.84 -13.29 12.32
N ALA A 259 21.70 -13.71 11.76
CA ALA A 259 20.40 -13.12 12.09
C ALA A 259 20.02 -13.33 13.57
N LEU A 260 20.20 -14.55 14.11
CA LEU A 260 19.97 -14.85 15.52
C LEU A 260 20.89 -14.04 16.44
N ALA A 261 22.15 -13.83 16.07
CA ALA A 261 23.08 -13.03 16.86
C ALA A 261 22.59 -11.58 17.03
N LYS A 262 21.97 -10.98 16.00
CA LYS A 262 21.32 -9.66 16.11
C LYS A 262 20.17 -9.67 17.12
N VAL A 263 19.33 -10.71 17.08
CA VAL A 263 18.21 -10.87 18.02
C VAL A 263 18.73 -11.05 19.45
N ARG A 264 19.71 -11.93 19.67
CA ARG A 264 20.37 -12.12 20.97
C ARG A 264 20.90 -10.81 21.52
N ARG A 265 21.60 -10.04 20.69
CA ARG A 265 22.17 -8.75 21.13
C ARG A 265 21.10 -7.75 21.56
N MET A 266 19.98 -7.69 20.84
CA MET A 266 18.84 -6.87 21.23
C MET A 266 18.23 -7.33 22.56
N VAL A 267 18.08 -8.65 22.75
CA VAL A 267 17.57 -9.22 24.01
C VAL A 267 18.50 -8.89 25.18
N GLU A 268 19.81 -9.06 25.01
CA GLU A 268 20.82 -8.71 26.02
C GLU A 268 20.76 -7.23 26.42
N CYS A 269 20.75 -6.32 25.43
CA CYS A 269 20.66 -4.89 25.67
C CYS A 269 19.40 -4.51 26.44
N LEU A 270 18.26 -5.12 26.12
CA LEU A 270 16.98 -4.83 26.76
C LEU A 270 16.85 -5.44 28.15
N ARG A 271 17.49 -6.60 28.42
CA ARG A 271 17.61 -7.15 29.79
C ARG A 271 18.53 -6.33 30.68
N GLY A 272 19.56 -5.71 30.10
CA GLY A 272 20.56 -4.90 30.83
C GLY A 272 20.18 -3.43 31.04
N SER A 273 19.09 -2.95 30.45
CA SER A 273 18.60 -1.58 30.61
C SER A 273 17.62 -1.52 31.80
N PRO A 274 17.84 -0.65 32.82
CA PRO A 274 16.85 -0.46 33.87
C PRO A 274 15.54 0.14 33.29
N PRO A 275 14.37 -0.21 33.86
CA PRO A 275 13.06 0.26 33.39
C PRO A 275 12.86 1.76 33.55
#